data_AF-A0A7C5RN08-F1
#
_entry.id   AF-A0A7C5RN08-F1
#
_cell.length_a   1.000
_cell.length_b   1.000
_cell.length_c   1.000
_cell.angle_alpha   90.00
_cell.angle_beta   90.00
_cell.angle_gamma   90.00
#
_symmetry.space_group_name_H-M   'P 1'
#
loop_
_entity.id
_entity.type
_entity.pdbx_description
1 polymer ?
#
loop_
_entity_poly.entity_id
_entity_poly.type
_entity_poly.pdbx_seq_one_letter_code
_entity_poly.pdbx_strand_id
1 'polypeptide(L)'
;MNSEREHLRELLIFDEGAKVIEEAARVKELLMLTEEGKVLPKRKVPEGLPYLYIYMLGRAMSKALGLTSDDTFTLGEITMLTGLRGDELLRTLSSSPYIIYVANGRYCLNTLLLSDLLNELEKIVGGESVAP
;
A
#
# COMPACT_ATOMS: atom_id res chain seq x y z
N MET A 1 3.20 17.94 -32.77
CA MET A 1 4.06 16.84 -32.29
C MET A 1 4.54 16.99 -30.85
N ASN A 2 5.01 18.16 -30.36
CA ASN A 2 5.36 18.31 -28.94
C ASN A 2 4.14 18.45 -28.01
N SER A 3 3.10 19.19 -28.41
CA SER A 3 1.92 19.38 -27.53
C SER A 3 1.07 18.11 -27.36
N GLU A 4 0.99 17.23 -28.36
CA GLU A 4 0.31 15.93 -28.21
C GLU A 4 1.07 14.99 -27.27
N ARG A 5 2.41 15.03 -27.26
CA ARG A 5 3.23 14.25 -26.31
C ARG A 5 3.12 14.78 -24.89
N GLU A 6 3.06 16.10 -24.72
CA GLU A 6 2.81 16.72 -23.41
C GLU A 6 1.40 16.45 -22.91
N HIS A 7 0.39 16.56 -23.78
CA HIS A 7 -0.99 16.26 -23.43
C HIS A 7 -1.20 14.76 -23.12
N LEU A 8 -0.58 13.86 -23.89
CA LEU A 8 -0.56 12.43 -23.56
C LEU A 8 0.19 12.16 -22.26
N ARG A 9 1.29 12.88 -21.95
CA ARG A 9 1.95 12.76 -20.64
C ARG A 9 1.02 13.22 -19.52
N GLU A 10 0.35 14.35 -19.63
CA GLU A 10 -0.63 14.81 -18.64
C GLU A 10 -1.79 13.83 -18.45
N LEU A 11 -2.29 13.23 -19.54
CA LEU A 11 -3.33 12.21 -19.49
C LEU A 11 -2.85 10.84 -18.97
N LEU A 12 -1.56 10.53 -19.09
CA LEU A 12 -0.93 9.27 -18.67
C LEU A 12 -0.19 9.38 -17.32
N ILE A 13 -0.08 10.59 -16.75
CA ILE A 13 0.41 10.77 -15.38
C ILE A 13 -0.72 10.31 -14.47
N PHE A 14 -0.70 9.01 -14.16
CA PHE A 14 -1.37 8.49 -13.00
C PHE A 14 -0.66 9.10 -11.78
N ASP A 15 -1.29 10.09 -11.16
CA ASP A 15 -0.82 10.63 -9.90
C ASP A 15 -1.21 9.65 -8.79
N GLU A 16 -0.29 8.73 -8.49
CA GLU A 16 -0.44 7.76 -7.41
C GLU A 16 -0.79 8.43 -6.08
N GLY A 17 -0.27 9.64 -5.84
CA GLY A 17 -0.56 10.42 -4.65
C GLY A 17 -2.01 10.90 -4.64
N ALA A 18 -2.50 11.45 -5.75
CA ALA A 18 -3.90 11.88 -5.87
C ALA A 18 -4.88 10.74 -5.60
N LYS A 19 -4.61 9.53 -6.12
CA LYS A 19 -5.50 8.37 -5.89
C LYS A 19 -5.56 7.97 -4.42
N VAL A 20 -4.43 8.01 -3.70
CA VAL A 20 -4.37 7.74 -2.27
C VAL A 20 -5.14 8.80 -1.47
N ILE A 21 -5.04 10.07 -1.87
CA ILE A 21 -5.77 11.19 -1.24
C ILE A 21 -7.28 11.08 -1.46
N GLU A 22 -7.74 10.68 -2.64
CA GLU A 22 -9.17 10.43 -2.92
C GLU A 22 -9.77 9.40 -1.96
N GLU A 23 -9.02 8.34 -1.65
CA GLU A 23 -9.44 7.26 -0.75
C GLU A 23 -9.12 7.55 0.74
N ALA A 24 -8.65 8.76 1.07
CA ALA A 24 -8.14 9.08 2.40
C ALA A 24 -9.16 8.86 3.52
N ALA A 25 -10.45 9.06 3.25
CA ALA A 25 -11.51 8.80 4.23
C ALA A 25 -11.53 7.31 4.64
N ARG A 26 -11.42 6.40 3.67
CA ARG A 26 -11.42 4.96 3.91
C ARG A 26 -10.12 4.49 4.58
N VAL A 27 -8.98 5.00 4.10
CA VAL A 27 -7.68 4.74 4.74
C VAL A 27 -7.71 5.14 6.21
N LYS A 28 -8.28 6.31 6.54
CA LYS A 28 -8.41 6.78 7.93
C LYS A 28 -9.29 5.90 8.80
N GLU A 29 -10.21 5.10 8.27
CA GLU A 29 -10.98 4.14 9.07
C GLU A 29 -10.14 2.92 9.48
N LEU A 30 -9.12 2.60 8.69
CA LEU A 30 -8.25 1.43 8.90
C LEU A 30 -7.04 1.75 9.79
N LEU A 31 -6.47 2.95 9.68
CA LEU A 31 -5.22 3.32 10.34
C LEU A 31 -5.19 4.77 10.86
N MET A 32 -4.21 5.03 11.71
CA MET A 32 -3.77 6.36 12.13
C MET A 32 -2.32 6.59 11.68
N LEU A 33 -2.02 7.83 11.29
CA LEU A 33 -0.67 8.29 11.04
C LEU A 33 -0.24 9.23 12.17
N THR A 34 0.97 9.04 12.70
CA THR A 34 1.58 10.02 13.60
C THR A 34 2.17 11.20 12.81
N GLU A 35 2.51 12.28 13.51
CA GLU A 35 3.21 13.43 12.92
C GLU A 35 4.58 13.05 12.30
N GLU A 36 5.17 11.95 12.76
CA GLU A 36 6.41 11.37 12.23
C GLU A 36 6.18 10.38 11.07
N GLY A 37 4.94 10.22 10.60
CA GLY A 37 4.58 9.27 9.54
C GLY A 37 4.55 7.80 9.98
N LYS A 38 4.47 7.52 11.29
CA LYS A 38 4.32 6.13 11.78
C LYS A 38 2.88 5.66 11.59
N VAL A 39 2.73 4.42 11.15
CA VAL A 39 1.43 3.78 10.89
C VAL A 39 0.98 2.97 12.10
N LEU A 40 -0.26 3.20 12.54
CA LEU A 40 -0.90 2.48 13.63
C LEU A 40 -2.27 1.96 13.16
N PRO A 41 -2.49 0.63 13.07
CA PRO A 41 -3.81 0.08 12.76
C PRO A 41 -4.83 0.49 13.84
N LYS A 42 -6.04 0.91 13.43
CA LYS A 42 -7.11 1.30 14.36
C LYS A 42 -7.84 0.12 14.98
N ARG A 43 -7.80 -1.04 14.32
CA ARG A 43 -8.45 -2.28 14.77
C ARG A 43 -7.44 -3.42 14.79
N LYS A 44 -7.81 -4.53 15.43
CA LYS A 44 -7.01 -5.75 15.38
C LYS A 44 -7.03 -6.29 13.96
N VAL A 45 -5.88 -6.32 13.31
CA VAL A 45 -5.68 -6.87 11.97
C VAL A 45 -4.93 -8.20 12.12
N PRO A 46 -5.30 -9.27 11.39
CA PRO A 46 -4.53 -10.50 11.38
C PRO A 46 -3.07 -10.24 11.00
N GLU A 47 -2.14 -10.90 11.70
CA GLU A 47 -0.73 -10.87 11.34
C GLU A 47 -0.51 -11.42 9.92
N GLY A 48 0.61 -11.05 9.29
CA GLY A 48 0.93 -11.45 7.92
C GLY A 48 0.53 -10.39 6.88
N LEU A 49 -0.03 -10.83 5.75
CA LEU A 49 -0.32 -9.96 4.61
C LEU A 49 -1.30 -8.80 4.91
N PRO A 50 -2.44 -9.02 5.60
CA PRO A 50 -3.35 -7.92 5.90
C PRO A 50 -2.67 -6.82 6.73
N TYR A 51 -1.82 -7.23 7.68
CA TYR A 51 -1.02 -6.30 8.47
C TYR A 51 -0.04 -5.52 7.58
N LEU A 52 0.70 -6.20 6.70
CA LEU A 52 1.60 -5.54 5.74
C LEU A 52 0.88 -4.50 4.88
N TYR A 53 -0.29 -4.84 4.34
CA TYR A 53 -1.05 -3.92 3.48
C TYR A 53 -1.47 -2.65 4.21
N ILE A 54 -1.85 -2.74 5.49
CA ILE A 54 -2.15 -1.55 6.30
C ILE A 54 -0.92 -0.64 6.43
N TYR A 55 0.26 -1.21 6.63
CA TYR A 55 1.49 -0.42 6.69
C TYR A 55 1.87 0.19 5.35
N MET A 56 1.69 -0.56 4.25
CA MET A 56 1.92 -0.05 2.90
C MET A 56 0.98 1.09 2.55
N LEU A 57 -0.31 0.98 2.89
CA LEU A 57 -1.29 2.07 2.77
C LEU A 57 -0.89 3.29 3.57
N GLY A 58 -0.47 3.09 4.82
CA GLY A 58 -0.04 4.17 5.68
C GLY A 58 1.18 4.90 5.13
N ARG A 59 2.17 4.18 4.59
CA ARG A 59 3.38 4.79 4.00
C ARG A 59 3.08 5.50 2.67
N ALA A 60 2.22 4.94 1.84
CA ALA A 60 1.72 5.60 0.63
C ALA A 60 0.99 6.90 0.97
N MET A 61 0.15 6.88 2.02
CA MET A 61 -0.53 8.08 2.52
C MET A 61 0.45 9.09 3.12
N SER A 62 1.46 8.66 3.88
CA SER A 62 2.50 9.56 4.42
C SER A 62 3.25 10.27 3.30
N LYS A 63 3.59 9.56 2.21
CA LYS A 63 4.23 10.15 1.04
C LYS A 63 3.30 11.12 0.30
N ALA A 64 2.03 10.74 0.09
CA ALA A 64 1.03 11.59 -0.55
C ALA A 64 0.77 12.90 0.23
N LEU A 65 0.89 12.85 1.56
CA LEU A 65 0.77 14.01 2.46
C LEU A 65 2.09 14.79 2.61
N GLY A 66 3.19 14.36 1.99
CA GLY A 66 4.49 15.01 2.09
C GLY A 66 5.20 14.82 3.45
N LEU A 67 4.77 13.86 4.26
CA LEU A 67 5.41 13.53 5.55
C LEU A 67 6.69 12.70 5.37
N THR A 68 6.76 11.92 4.28
CA THR A 68 7.94 11.13 3.90
C THR A 68 8.20 11.28 2.40
N SER A 69 9.44 11.04 1.97
CA SER A 69 9.82 11.05 0.55
C SER A 69 9.77 9.66 -0.11
N ASP A 70 9.67 8.60 0.69
CA ASP A 70 9.73 7.20 0.26
C ASP A 70 8.53 6.44 0.84
N ASP A 71 7.86 5.66 -0.02
CA ASP A 71 6.76 4.75 0.31
C ASP A 71 7.14 3.27 0.12
N THR A 72 8.39 3.01 -0.25
CA THR A 72 8.87 1.65 -0.49
C THR A 72 9.26 0.95 0.81
N PHE A 73 9.30 -0.37 0.75
CA PHE A 73 9.70 -1.29 1.80
C PHE A 73 10.83 -2.18 1.31
N THR A 74 11.81 -2.42 2.17
CA THR A 74 12.82 -3.45 1.99
C THR A 74 12.28 -4.84 2.35
N LEU A 75 12.92 -5.90 1.83
CA LEU A 75 12.61 -7.28 2.27
C LEU A 75 12.70 -7.47 3.79
N GLY A 76 13.63 -6.78 4.45
CA GLY A 76 13.80 -6.84 5.90
C GLY A 76 12.58 -6.28 6.64
N GLU A 77 12.07 -5.12 6.22
CA GLU A 77 10.86 -4.53 6.79
C GLU A 77 9.64 -5.42 6.57
N ILE A 78 9.48 -5.99 5.37
CA ILE A 78 8.37 -6.89 5.08
C ILE A 78 8.47 -8.16 5.95
N THR A 79 9.67 -8.72 6.10
CA THR A 79 9.92 -9.86 6.99
C THR A 79 9.53 -9.53 8.44
N MET A 80 9.86 -8.34 8.92
CA MET A 80 9.50 -7.91 10.28
C MET A 80 7.98 -7.76 10.46
N LEU A 81 7.27 -7.25 9.46
CA LEU A 81 5.83 -7.02 9.52
C LEU A 81 5.01 -8.31 9.37
N THR A 82 5.50 -9.25 8.56
CA THR A 82 4.75 -10.47 8.20
C THR A 82 5.21 -11.72 8.95
N GLY A 83 6.44 -11.73 9.49
CA GLY A 83 7.09 -12.93 10.04
C GLY A 83 7.60 -13.92 8.98
N LEU A 84 7.26 -13.72 7.70
CA LEU A 84 7.59 -14.63 6.59
C LEU A 84 9.06 -14.51 6.20
N ARG A 85 9.68 -15.63 5.78
CA ARG A 85 11.11 -15.67 5.41
C ARG A 85 11.37 -16.51 4.17
N GLY A 86 12.51 -16.26 3.53
CA GLY A 86 13.01 -17.07 2.41
C GLY A 86 12.00 -17.24 1.28
N ASP A 87 11.85 -18.47 0.80
CA ASP A 87 10.99 -18.80 -0.35
C ASP A 87 9.50 -18.55 -0.09
N GLU A 88 9.06 -18.61 1.16
CA GLU A 88 7.67 -18.30 1.52
C GLU A 88 7.38 -16.82 1.29
N LEU A 89 8.25 -15.93 1.79
CA LEU A 89 8.14 -14.50 1.57
C LEU A 89 8.17 -14.16 0.07
N LEU A 90 9.11 -14.74 -0.69
CA LEU A 90 9.21 -14.48 -2.13
C LEU A 90 7.97 -14.94 -2.89
N ARG A 91 7.43 -16.12 -2.56
CA ARG A 91 6.18 -16.61 -3.17
C ARG A 91 5.03 -15.66 -2.86
N THR A 92 4.85 -15.30 -1.59
CA THR A 92 3.82 -14.35 -1.14
C THR A 92 3.91 -13.01 -1.85
N LEU A 93 5.12 -12.44 -1.98
CA LEU A 93 5.33 -11.18 -2.68
C LEU A 93 5.03 -11.31 -4.18
N SER A 94 5.44 -12.41 -4.81
CA SER A 94 5.21 -12.64 -6.24
C SER A 94 3.75 -12.92 -6.60
N SER A 95 2.96 -13.44 -5.64
CA SER A 95 1.55 -13.77 -5.86
C SER A 95 0.60 -12.64 -5.53
N SER A 96 1.04 -11.63 -4.76
CA SER A 96 0.17 -10.52 -4.35
C SER A 96 -0.01 -9.52 -5.50
N PRO A 97 -1.25 -9.25 -5.96
CA PRO A 97 -1.48 -8.21 -6.97
C PRO A 97 -1.28 -6.80 -6.40
N TYR A 98 -1.26 -6.66 -5.08
CA TYR A 98 -1.18 -5.38 -4.38
C TYR A 98 0.24 -4.91 -4.09
N ILE A 99 1.25 -5.72 -4.40
CA ILE A 99 2.65 -5.40 -4.11
C ILE A 99 3.44 -5.36 -5.42
N ILE A 100 4.15 -4.25 -5.66
CA ILE A 100 4.98 -4.06 -6.84
C ILE A 100 6.44 -4.00 -6.44
N TYR A 101 7.31 -4.61 -7.25
CA TYR A 101 8.75 -4.44 -7.16
C TYR A 101 9.22 -3.20 -7.94
N VAL A 102 9.95 -2.29 -7.26
CA VAL A 102 10.34 -0.96 -7.79
C VAL A 102 11.86 -0.83 -8.05
N ALA A 103 12.58 -1.95 -8.04
CA ALA A 103 14.06 -2.10 -8.12
C ALA A 103 14.81 -2.07 -6.76
N ASN A 104 16.06 -2.53 -6.77
CA ASN A 104 16.97 -2.57 -5.61
C ASN A 104 16.41 -3.26 -4.35
N GLY A 105 15.64 -4.34 -4.55
CA GLY A 105 15.05 -5.07 -3.42
C GLY A 105 13.96 -4.29 -2.68
N ARG A 106 13.39 -3.25 -3.32
CA ARG A 106 12.32 -2.41 -2.78
C ARG A 106 10.96 -2.78 -3.36
N TYR A 107 9.94 -2.65 -2.53
CA TYR A 107 8.55 -2.97 -2.87
C TYR A 107 7.62 -1.84 -2.43
N CYS A 108 6.59 -1.53 -3.20
CA CYS A 108 5.57 -0.55 -2.83
C CYS A 108 4.16 -1.11 -3.05
N LEU A 109 3.18 -0.33 -2.63
CA LEU A 109 1.78 -0.62 -2.87
C LEU A 109 1.44 -0.42 -4.36
N ASN A 110 0.69 -1.35 -4.94
CA ASN A 110 0.03 -1.16 -6.23
C ASN A 110 -1.18 -0.23 -6.07
N THR A 111 -0.98 1.08 -6.27
CA THR A 111 -2.03 2.09 -6.13
C THR A 111 -3.10 2.01 -7.23
N LEU A 112 -2.85 1.29 -8.34
CA LEU A 112 -3.88 1.01 -9.36
C LEU A 112 -4.99 0.10 -8.83
N LEU A 113 -4.68 -0.75 -7.86
CA LEU A 113 -5.63 -1.69 -7.23
C LEU A 113 -6.02 -1.24 -5.82
N LEU A 114 -5.83 0.04 -5.50
CA LEU A 114 -6.07 0.59 -4.15
C LEU A 114 -7.50 0.35 -3.68
N SER A 115 -8.49 0.63 -4.52
CA SER A 115 -9.90 0.49 -4.14
C SER A 115 -10.27 -0.98 -3.85
N ASP A 116 -9.70 -1.92 -4.62
CA ASP A 116 -9.89 -3.37 -4.39
C ASP A 116 -9.24 -3.82 -3.09
N LEU A 117 -8.00 -3.38 -2.83
CA LEU A 117 -7.33 -3.68 -1.57
C LEU A 117 -8.11 -3.14 -0.37
N LEU A 118 -8.61 -1.91 -0.44
CA LEU A 118 -9.40 -1.32 0.65
C LEU A 118 -10.68 -2.12 0.89
N ASN A 119 -11.36 -2.58 -0.16
CA ASN A 119 -12.54 -3.44 -0.02
C ASN A 119 -12.20 -4.75 0.72
N GLU A 120 -11.06 -5.37 0.41
CA GLU A 120 -10.62 -6.60 1.10
C GLU A 120 -10.28 -6.34 2.57
N LEU A 121 -9.53 -5.28 2.86
CA LEU A 121 -9.15 -4.93 4.22
C LEU A 121 -10.36 -4.56 5.07
N GLU A 122 -11.34 -3.84 4.51
CA GLU A 122 -12.58 -3.49 5.19
C GLU A 122 -13.38 -4.75 5.57
N LYS A 123 -13.42 -5.77 4.72
CA LYS A 123 -14.04 -7.07 5.05
C LYS A 123 -13.32 -7.77 6.19
N ILE A 124 -12.00 -7.89 6.10
CA ILE A 124 -11.16 -8.53 7.12
C ILE A 124 -11.34 -7.84 8.49
N VAL A 125 -11.30 -6.51 8.48
CA VAL A 125 -11.40 -5.67 9.69
C VAL A 125 -12.83 -5.55 10.21
N GLY A 126 -13.83 -5.69 9.34
CA GLY A 126 -15.25 -5.78 9.67
C GLY A 126 -15.67 -7.13 10.24
N GLY A 127 -14.80 -8.14 10.20
CA GLY A 127 -15.12 -9.51 10.61
C GLY A 127 -15.96 -10.27 9.59
N GLU A 128 -16.03 -9.79 8.34
CA GLU A 128 -16.66 -10.50 7.24
C GLU A 128 -15.70 -11.58 6.72
N SER A 129 -16.19 -12.82 6.61
CA SER A 129 -15.40 -13.94 6.11
C SER A 129 -15.05 -13.70 4.64
N VAL A 130 -13.77 -13.47 4.35
CA VAL A 130 -13.26 -13.44 2.97
C VAL A 130 -13.20 -14.90 2.51
N ALA A 131 -13.98 -15.23 1.48
CA ALA A 131 -13.97 -16.58 0.89
C ALA A 131 -12.55 -16.90 0.36
N PRO A 132 -12.11 -18.18 0.46
CA PRO A 132 -10.78 -18.60 0.05
C PRO A 132 -10.54 -18.49 -1.46
#